data_AF-A0A950GFL3-F1
#
_entry.id   AF-A0A950GFL3-F1
#
_cell.length_a   1.000
_cell.length_b   1.000
_cell.length_c   1.000
_cell.angle_alpha   90.00
_cell.angle_beta   90.00
_cell.angle_gamma   90.00
#
_symmetry.space_group_name_H-M   'P 1'
#
loop_
_entity.id
_entity.type
_entity.pdbx_description
1 polymer ?
#
loop_
_entity_poly.entity_id
_entity_poly.type
_entity_poly.pdbx_seq_one_letter_code
_entity_poly.pdbx_strand_id
1 'polypeptide(L)' 'PYLIEDADRERLRGVGVSEQDIFDLSETVAFFNLSNRMASATDMMPNREYHRAERG' A
#
# COMPACT_ATOMS: atom_id res chain seq x y z
N PRO A 1 -11.96 3.62 -3.47
CA PRO A 1 -12.16 3.08 -2.10
C PRO A 1 -13.59 2.55 -1.89
N TYR A 2 -14.61 3.25 -2.38
CA TYR A 2 -16.03 2.89 -2.18
C TYR A 2 -16.52 1.65 -2.93
N LEU A 3 -15.68 1.05 -3.79
CA LEU A 3 -15.98 -0.17 -4.53
C LEU A 3 -15.53 -1.44 -3.78
N ILE A 4 -14.83 -1.30 -2.65
CA ILE A 4 -14.38 -2.45 -1.85
C ILE A 4 -15.53 -2.91 -0.97
N GLU A 5 -16.04 -4.10 -1.27
CA GLU A 5 -17.20 -4.70 -0.62
C GLU A 5 -16.82 -5.94 0.20
N ASP A 6 -17.77 -6.49 0.95
CA ASP A 6 -17.51 -7.68 1.78
C ASP A 6 -17.12 -8.90 0.95
N ALA A 7 -17.63 -9.01 -0.28
CA ALA A 7 -17.24 -10.05 -1.23
C ALA A 7 -15.73 -10.06 -1.54
N ASP A 8 -15.06 -8.91 -1.51
CA ASP A 8 -13.61 -8.84 -1.74
C ASP A 8 -12.84 -9.40 -0.54
N ARG A 9 -13.30 -9.12 0.68
CA ARG A 9 -12.73 -9.66 1.92
C ARG A 9 -12.98 -11.17 2.02
N GLU A 10 -14.14 -11.64 1.59
CA GLU A 10 -14.46 -13.07 1.52
C GLU A 10 -13.58 -13.82 0.52
N ARG A 11 -13.28 -13.23 -0.64
CA ARG A 11 -12.33 -13.84 -1.60
C ARG A 11 -10.94 -13.98 -1.00
N LEU A 12 -10.47 -12.99 -0.25
CA LEU A 12 -9.18 -13.05 0.44
C LEU A 12 -9.17 -14.15 1.50
N ARG A 13 -10.24 -14.25 2.32
CA ARG A 13 -10.42 -15.38 3.24
C ARG A 13 -10.43 -16.73 2.54
N GLY A 14 -11.07 -16.80 1.37
CA GLY A 14 -11.18 -18.03 0.56
C GLY A 14 -9.84 -18.59 0.07
N VAL A 15 -8.78 -17.77 0.00
CA VAL A 15 -7.42 -18.19 -0.34
C VAL A 15 -6.50 -18.30 0.89
N GLY A 16 -7.06 -18.24 2.10
CA GLY A 16 -6.35 -18.47 3.35
C GLY A 16 -5.71 -17.22 3.97
N VAL A 17 -6.04 -16.02 3.48
CA VAL A 17 -5.57 -14.76 4.09
C VAL A 17 -6.37 -14.53 5.39
N SER A 18 -5.67 -14.29 6.50
CA SER A 18 -6.31 -14.07 7.80
C SER A 18 -6.90 -12.65 7.90
N GLU A 19 -7.81 -12.44 8.88
CA GLU A 19 -8.33 -11.09 9.17
C GLU A 19 -7.22 -10.09 9.51
N GLN A 20 -6.18 -10.55 10.20
CA GLN A 20 -5.03 -9.72 10.54
C GLN A 20 -4.23 -9.34 9.29
N ASP A 21 -4.00 -10.28 8.38
CA ASP A 21 -3.32 -9.99 7.11
C ASP A 21 -4.13 -9.02 6.23
N ILE A 22 -5.47 -9.13 6.22
CA ILE A 22 -6.36 -8.20 5.50
C ILE A 22 -6.24 -6.78 6.08
N PHE A 23 -6.14 -6.67 7.40
CA PHE A 23 -5.91 -5.41 8.08
C PHE A 23 -4.54 -4.80 7.71
N ASP A 24 -3.46 -5.58 7.83
CA ASP A 24 -2.10 -5.13 7.55
C ASP A 24 -1.92 -4.72 6.07
N LEU A 25 -2.56 -5.46 5.15
CA LEU A 25 -2.63 -5.11 3.73
C LEU A 25 -3.31 -3.75 3.53
N SER A 26 -4.45 -3.55 4.19
CA SER A 26 -5.23 -2.31 4.08
C SER A 26 -4.46 -1.12 4.64
N GLU A 27 -3.78 -1.30 5.77
CA GLU A 27 -2.90 -0.28 6.37
C GLU A 27 -1.77 0.11 5.41
N THR A 28 -1.06 -0.88 4.86
CA THR A 28 0.06 -0.65 3.92
C THR A 28 -0.41 0.13 2.70
N VAL A 29 -1.52 -0.29 2.08
CA VAL A 29 -2.09 0.37 0.90
C VAL A 29 -2.53 1.80 1.24
N ALA A 30 -3.14 2.03 2.40
CA ALA A 30 -3.55 3.35 2.85
C ALA A 30 -2.34 4.27 3.10
N PHE A 31 -1.29 3.75 3.75
CA PHE A 31 -0.07 4.48 4.05
C PHE A 31 0.61 4.98 2.78
N PHE A 32 0.82 4.12 1.77
CA PHE A 32 1.41 4.55 0.50
C PHE A 32 0.51 5.52 -0.26
N ASN A 33 -0.80 5.35 -0.19
CA ASN A 33 -1.75 6.30 -0.77
C ASN A 33 -1.60 7.70 -0.17
N LEU A 34 -1.44 7.80 1.16
CA LEU A 34 -1.17 9.07 1.82
C LEU A 34 0.20 9.62 1.44
N SER A 35 1.25 8.81 1.60
CA SER A 35 2.64 9.19 1.33
C SER A 35 2.84 9.69 -0.11
N ASN A 36 2.26 9.01 -1.10
CA ASN A 36 2.34 9.41 -2.50
C ASN A 36 1.62 10.74 -2.76
N ARG A 37 0.47 10.98 -2.12
CA ARG A 37 -0.25 12.27 -2.21
C ARG A 37 0.55 13.39 -1.59
N MET A 38 1.15 13.17 -0.43
CA MET A 38 2.00 14.15 0.24
C MET A 38 3.23 14.49 -0.60
N ALA A 39 3.94 13.47 -1.08
CA ALA A 39 5.12 13.66 -1.92
C ALA A 39 4.80 14.45 -3.20
N SER A 40 3.68 14.10 -3.86
CA SER A 40 3.23 14.81 -5.07
C SER A 40 2.82 16.25 -4.79
N ALA A 41 2.20 16.52 -3.63
CA ALA A 41 1.77 17.86 -3.25
C ALA A 41 2.93 18.78 -2.87
N THR A 42 4.05 18.25 -2.40
CA THR A 42 5.21 19.04 -1.94
C THR A 42 6.43 18.94 -2.86
N ASP A 43 6.29 18.33 -4.03
CA ASP A 43 7.41 18.05 -4.95
C ASP A 43 8.59 17.34 -4.23
N MET A 44 8.26 16.38 -3.36
CA MET A 44 9.25 15.66 -2.56
C MET A 44 10.09 14.74 -3.46
N MET A 45 11.39 15.01 -3.53
CA MET A 45 12.33 14.14 -4.22
C MET A 45 12.91 13.07 -3.28
N PRO A 46 13.09 11.82 -3.75
CA PRO A 46 13.80 10.81 -2.99
C PRO A 46 15.28 11.19 -2.78
N ASN A 47 15.88 10.69 -1.70
CA ASN A 47 17.29 10.94 -1.42
C ASN A 47 18.18 10.40 -2.55
N ARG A 48 19.21 11.16 -2.93
CA ARG A 48 20.06 10.84 -4.09
C ARG A 48 20.73 9.46 -4.01
N GLU A 49 20.98 8.96 -2.80
CA GLU A 49 21.61 7.66 -2.54
C GLU A 49 20.71 6.48 -2.96
N TYR A 50 19.38 6.64 -2.90
CA TYR A 50 18.41 5.63 -3.37
C TYR A 50 18.47 5.41 -4.89
N HIS A 51 19.01 6.34 -5.69
CA HIS A 51 19.16 6.13 -7.14
C HIS A 51 20.28 5.13 -7.50
N ARG A 52 21.11 4.74 -6.52
CA ARG A 52 22.24 3.83 -6.70
C ARG A 52 22.08 2.51 -5.95
N ALA A 53 21.19 2.45 -4.96
CA ALA A 53 20.79 1.20 -4.33
C ALA A 53 19.93 0.41 -5.33
N GLU A 54 20.22 -0.87 -5.53
CA GLU A 54 19.52 -1.80 -6.45
C GLU A 54 19.88 -1.70 -7.95
N ARG A 55 21.18 -1.55 -8.28
CA ARG A 55 21.72 -2.04 -9.57
C ARG A 55 22.83 -3.09 -9.34
N GLY A 56 22.52 -4.10 -8.54
CA GLY A 56 23.37 -5.28 -8.29
C GLY A 56 22.65 -6.53 -8.70
#